data_AF-V6KUW1-F1
#
_entry.id   AF-V6KUW1-F1
#
_cell.length_a   1.000
_cell.length_b   1.000
_cell.length_c   1.000
_cell.angle_alpha   90.00
_cell.angle_beta   90.00
_cell.angle_gamma   90.00
#
_symmetry.space_group_name_H-M   'P 1'
#
loop_
_entity.id
_entity.type
_entity.pdbx_description
1 polymer ?
#
loop_
_entity_poly.entity_id
_entity_poly.type
_entity_poly.pdbx_seq_one_letter_code
_entity_poly.pdbx_strand_id
1 'polypeptide(L)'
;AEAAVRKHVDTDYTLLRRGPRSYVVGTAYRGWTADIHGKQQAGYRWARVYGDLNACLWIYSGAVAGTTPHDPSCGDPSWMSVNEFTNGQIGGSESDGATVATVAGAGCATWDGAHIRGYGNIRPWEVPAGASAPLNGQIALGQTVRWRYVSRDGDWVMIRDPRAGSTDGTGLQGWYFIPRSCLPANLP
;
A
#
# COMPACT_ATOMS: atom_id res chain seq x y z
N ALA A 1 -12.01 8.84 -25.13
CA ALA A 1 -11.25 7.92 -24.26
C ALA A 1 -11.75 6.51 -24.49
N GLU A 2 -10.88 5.49 -24.41
CA GLU A 2 -11.32 4.08 -24.43
C GLU A 2 -12.24 3.82 -23.23
N ALA A 3 -13.31 3.04 -23.42
CA ALA A 3 -14.22 2.69 -22.33
C ALA A 3 -13.46 1.92 -21.24
N ALA A 4 -13.80 2.16 -19.98
CA ALA A 4 -13.27 1.38 -18.87
C ALA A 4 -13.94 0.01 -18.82
N VAL A 5 -13.29 -0.94 -18.14
CA VAL A 5 -13.85 -2.25 -17.85
C VAL A 5 -13.90 -2.42 -16.34
N ARG A 6 -15.11 -2.55 -15.79
CA ARG A 6 -15.32 -2.83 -14.38
C ARG A 6 -14.90 -4.27 -14.07
N LYS A 7 -14.04 -4.39 -13.07
CA LYS A 7 -13.52 -5.62 -12.51
C LYS A 7 -13.70 -5.66 -10.99
N HIS A 8 -13.51 -6.82 -10.41
CA HIS A 8 -13.40 -7.02 -8.97
C HIS A 8 -12.09 -7.72 -8.62
N VAL A 9 -11.58 -7.49 -7.42
CA VAL A 9 -10.44 -8.23 -6.88
C VAL A 9 -10.87 -9.65 -6.52
N ASP A 10 -10.25 -10.64 -7.14
CA ASP A 10 -10.58 -12.07 -7.00
C ASP A 10 -9.62 -12.85 -6.08
N THR A 11 -8.46 -12.27 -5.79
CA THR A 11 -7.52 -12.72 -4.76
C THR A 11 -7.92 -12.21 -3.38
N ASP A 12 -7.31 -12.74 -2.30
CA ASP A 12 -7.55 -12.23 -0.93
C ASP A 12 -7.20 -10.75 -0.79
N TYR A 13 -6.08 -10.36 -1.41
CA TYR A 13 -5.71 -8.97 -1.60
C TYR A 13 -4.77 -8.81 -2.80
N THR A 14 -4.52 -7.56 -3.18
CA THR A 14 -3.47 -7.16 -4.11
C THR A 14 -2.92 -5.78 -3.74
N LEU A 15 -1.64 -5.55 -3.98
CA LEU A 15 -0.99 -4.27 -3.66
C LEU A 15 -1.33 -3.22 -4.71
N LEU A 16 -1.64 -2.03 -4.23
CA LEU A 16 -1.86 -0.85 -5.04
C LEU A 16 -0.58 -0.03 -5.08
N ARG A 17 -0.20 0.45 -6.27
CA ARG A 17 1.07 1.13 -6.49
C ARG A 17 0.88 2.52 -7.09
N ARG A 18 1.84 3.41 -6.83
CA ARG A 18 1.92 4.74 -7.45
C ARG A 18 2.16 4.71 -8.96
N GLY A 19 2.71 3.60 -9.44
CA GLY A 19 3.18 3.34 -10.80
C GLY A 19 3.42 1.83 -11.00
N PRO A 20 3.52 1.33 -12.24
CA PRO A 20 3.82 -0.07 -12.49
C PRO A 20 5.15 -0.46 -11.83
N ARG A 21 5.17 -1.55 -11.04
CA ARG A 21 6.37 -2.02 -10.30
C ARG A 21 7.05 -0.97 -9.39
N SER A 22 6.30 0.04 -8.94
CA SER A 22 6.81 1.12 -8.07
C SER A 22 6.35 0.98 -6.61
N TYR A 23 6.43 2.05 -5.82
CA TYR A 23 6.02 2.12 -4.42
C TYR A 23 4.59 1.63 -4.20
N VAL A 24 4.44 0.72 -3.24
CA VAL A 24 3.13 0.32 -2.69
C VAL A 24 2.57 1.52 -1.94
N VAL A 25 1.34 1.92 -2.22
CA VAL A 25 0.64 3.03 -1.56
C VAL A 25 -0.66 2.59 -0.88
N GLY A 26 -0.97 1.30 -0.96
CA GLY A 26 -2.08 0.67 -0.26
C GLY A 26 -2.33 -0.76 -0.75
N THR A 27 -3.45 -1.31 -0.35
CA THR A 27 -3.89 -2.67 -0.62
C THR A 27 -5.36 -2.67 -0.99
N ALA A 28 -5.72 -3.34 -2.08
CA ALA A 28 -7.10 -3.67 -2.41
C ALA A 28 -7.40 -5.10 -1.93
N TYR A 29 -8.61 -5.32 -1.42
CA TYR A 29 -9.02 -6.60 -0.85
C TYR A 29 -10.07 -7.30 -1.71
N ARG A 30 -10.21 -8.62 -1.53
CA ARG A 30 -11.23 -9.44 -2.21
C ARG A 30 -12.59 -8.74 -2.23
N GLY A 31 -13.23 -8.73 -3.41
CA GLY A 31 -14.56 -8.15 -3.60
C GLY A 31 -14.57 -6.63 -3.82
N TRP A 32 -13.44 -5.94 -3.65
CA TRP A 32 -13.34 -4.54 -4.08
C TRP A 32 -13.48 -4.43 -5.58
N THR A 33 -14.02 -3.30 -6.04
CA THR A 33 -14.24 -3.04 -7.47
C THR A 33 -13.12 -2.16 -8.02
N ALA A 34 -12.76 -2.34 -9.28
CA ALA A 34 -11.81 -1.49 -9.98
C ALA A 34 -12.28 -1.25 -11.42
N ASP A 35 -12.40 0.01 -11.82
CA ASP A 35 -12.65 0.35 -13.22
C ASP A 35 -11.31 0.44 -13.94
N ILE A 36 -11.02 -0.52 -14.81
CA ILE A 36 -9.74 -0.64 -15.51
C ILE A 36 -9.75 0.25 -16.75
N HIS A 37 -8.74 1.11 -16.87
CA HIS A 37 -8.56 2.02 -18.00
C HIS A 37 -7.38 1.58 -18.86
N GLY A 38 -7.57 1.59 -20.18
CA GLY A 38 -6.52 1.40 -21.16
C GLY A 38 -5.77 0.06 -21.06
N LYS A 39 -4.56 0.06 -21.62
CA LYS A 39 -3.72 -1.14 -21.76
C LYS A 39 -2.91 -1.46 -20.51
N GLN A 40 -2.55 -2.74 -20.37
CA GLN A 40 -1.63 -3.20 -19.34
C GLN A 40 -0.23 -2.61 -19.54
N GLN A 41 0.43 -2.25 -18.43
CA GLN A 41 1.83 -1.83 -18.40
C GLN A 41 2.58 -2.61 -17.33
N ALA A 42 3.64 -3.34 -17.72
CA ALA A 42 4.51 -4.11 -16.82
C ALA A 42 3.78 -5.07 -15.83
N GLY A 43 2.62 -5.60 -16.22
CA GLY A 43 1.78 -6.48 -15.38
C GLY A 43 0.70 -5.76 -14.57
N TYR A 44 0.63 -4.43 -14.67
CA TYR A 44 -0.31 -3.58 -13.92
C TYR A 44 -1.30 -2.88 -14.85
N ARG A 45 -2.43 -2.49 -14.30
CA ARG A 45 -3.50 -1.74 -14.97
C ARG A 45 -3.75 -0.44 -14.21
N TRP A 46 -3.98 0.64 -14.95
CA TRP A 46 -4.47 1.89 -14.37
C TRP A 46 -5.95 1.75 -14.05
N ALA A 47 -6.36 2.09 -12.83
CA ALA A 47 -7.73 1.85 -12.42
C ALA A 47 -8.24 2.86 -11.40
N ARG A 48 -9.53 3.18 -11.47
CA ARG A 48 -10.26 3.72 -10.32
C ARG A 48 -10.56 2.57 -9.38
N VAL A 49 -9.94 2.54 -8.22
CA VAL A 49 -10.19 1.51 -7.21
C VAL A 49 -11.27 1.98 -6.25
N TYR A 50 -12.27 1.15 -6.02
CA TYR A 50 -13.39 1.39 -5.12
C TYR A 50 -13.25 0.51 -3.87
N GLY A 51 -13.24 1.15 -2.72
CA GLY A 51 -12.96 0.55 -1.41
C GLY A 51 -12.72 1.66 -0.41
N ASP A 52 -11.83 1.43 0.56
CA ASP A 52 -11.51 2.45 1.55
C ASP A 52 -10.60 3.58 1.01
N LEU A 53 -9.75 3.31 0.00
CA LEU A 53 -8.86 4.31 -0.59
C LEU A 53 -9.55 5.19 -1.64
N ASN A 54 -10.53 4.64 -2.37
CA ASN A 54 -11.32 5.32 -3.41
C ASN A 54 -10.50 6.27 -4.32
N ALA A 55 -9.47 5.76 -5.00
CA ALA A 55 -8.48 6.56 -5.74
C ALA A 55 -8.08 5.92 -7.08
N CYS A 56 -7.48 6.72 -7.96
CA CYS A 56 -6.89 6.23 -9.21
C CYS A 56 -5.47 5.73 -8.95
N LEU A 57 -5.24 4.42 -9.09
CA LEU A 57 -4.00 3.74 -8.71
C LEU A 57 -3.67 2.61 -9.68
N TRP A 58 -2.44 2.09 -9.61
CA TRP A 58 -2.02 0.92 -10.37
C TRP A 58 -2.30 -0.36 -9.59
N ILE A 59 -3.03 -1.27 -10.21
CA ILE A 59 -3.42 -2.57 -9.64
C ILE A 59 -2.84 -3.72 -10.47
N TYR A 60 -2.45 -4.83 -9.83
CA TYR A 60 -1.93 -5.99 -10.53
C TYR A 60 -3.01 -6.62 -11.43
N SER A 61 -2.70 -6.81 -12.72
CA SER A 61 -3.70 -7.26 -13.69
C SER A 61 -4.17 -8.70 -13.45
N GLY A 62 -3.34 -9.53 -12.81
CA GLY A 62 -3.66 -10.93 -12.52
C GLY A 62 -4.48 -11.15 -11.25
N ALA A 63 -4.85 -10.08 -10.53
CA ALA A 63 -5.65 -10.13 -9.31
C ALA A 63 -7.07 -9.54 -9.50
N VAL A 64 -7.46 -9.27 -10.75
CA VAL A 64 -8.74 -8.64 -11.08
C VAL A 64 -9.46 -9.35 -12.21
N ALA A 65 -10.72 -9.71 -11.96
CA ALA A 65 -11.59 -10.42 -12.90
C ALA A 65 -12.84 -9.59 -13.24
N GLY A 66 -13.40 -9.81 -14.43
CA GLY A 66 -14.58 -9.10 -14.92
C GLY A 66 -14.36 -8.42 -16.28
N THR A 67 -15.47 -8.17 -16.97
CA THR A 67 -15.50 -7.68 -18.36
C THR A 67 -16.60 -6.64 -18.61
N THR A 68 -17.30 -6.18 -17.58
CA THR A 68 -18.44 -5.27 -17.73
C THR A 68 -17.97 -3.89 -18.22
N PRO A 69 -18.47 -3.39 -19.36
CA PRO A 69 -18.15 -2.04 -19.81
C PRO A 69 -18.56 -0.97 -18.80
N HIS A 70 -17.77 0.09 -18.67
CA HIS A 70 -18.03 1.21 -17.77
C HIS A 70 -17.43 2.51 -18.30
N ASP A 71 -17.95 3.65 -17.85
CA ASP A 71 -17.39 4.95 -18.19
C ASP A 71 -16.02 5.17 -17.53
N PRO A 72 -15.07 5.83 -18.23
CA PRO A 72 -13.77 6.13 -17.66
C PRO A 72 -13.88 7.18 -16.54
N SER A 73 -13.50 6.79 -15.32
CA SER A 73 -13.50 7.64 -14.12
C SER A 73 -12.11 8.14 -13.72
N CYS A 74 -11.05 7.54 -14.25
CA CYS A 74 -9.71 8.12 -14.23
C CYS A 74 -9.36 8.75 -15.58
N GLY A 75 -8.54 9.80 -15.55
CA GLY A 75 -7.88 10.31 -16.76
C GLY A 75 -6.83 9.34 -17.29
N ASP A 76 -5.95 9.84 -18.16
CA ASP A 76 -4.87 9.03 -18.73
C ASP A 76 -4.00 8.37 -17.64
N PRO A 77 -3.44 7.17 -17.90
CA PRO A 77 -2.53 6.51 -16.98
C PRO A 77 -1.40 7.43 -16.56
N SER A 78 -1.25 7.63 -15.26
CA SER A 78 -0.27 8.56 -14.69
C SER A 78 0.41 7.96 -13.47
N TRP A 79 1.55 8.55 -13.10
CA TRP A 79 2.28 8.18 -11.90
C TRP A 79 1.93 9.19 -10.81
N MET A 80 1.53 8.69 -9.64
CA MET A 80 1.42 9.54 -8.46
C MET A 80 2.82 10.07 -8.11
N SER A 81 2.94 11.37 -7.86
CA SER A 81 4.23 11.98 -7.52
C SER A 81 4.73 11.48 -6.16
N VAL A 82 6.05 11.38 -5.98
CA VAL A 82 6.63 11.01 -4.68
C VAL A 82 6.15 11.94 -3.57
N ASN A 83 6.18 13.25 -3.82
CA ASN A 83 5.76 14.26 -2.84
C ASN A 83 4.25 14.25 -2.54
N GLU A 84 3.47 13.44 -3.27
CA GLU A 84 2.02 13.32 -3.04
C GLU A 84 1.70 12.37 -1.89
N PHE A 85 2.52 11.34 -1.64
CA PHE A 85 2.23 10.31 -0.63
C PHE A 85 3.30 10.19 0.47
N THR A 86 4.45 10.86 0.33
CA THR A 86 5.49 10.87 1.36
C THR A 86 5.94 12.29 1.70
N ASN A 87 6.39 12.49 2.94
CA ASN A 87 7.02 13.73 3.39
C ASN A 87 8.48 13.90 2.89
N GLY A 88 8.95 13.00 2.01
CA GLY A 88 10.29 12.99 1.45
C GLY A 88 11.24 12.01 2.14
N GLN A 89 10.87 11.43 3.29
CA GLN A 89 11.66 10.37 3.91
C GLN A 89 11.39 9.03 3.23
N ILE A 90 12.37 8.55 2.48
CA ILE A 90 12.33 7.31 1.72
C ILE A 90 13.46 6.38 2.19
N GLY A 91 13.09 5.13 2.39
CA GLY A 91 13.97 4.02 2.67
C GLY A 91 13.91 3.00 1.53
N GLY A 92 15.06 2.66 0.97
CA GLY A 92 15.18 1.57 0.01
C GLY A 92 14.78 2.00 -1.40
N SER A 93 14.07 1.13 -2.12
CA SER A 93 13.83 1.27 -3.55
C SER A 93 12.36 1.08 -3.93
N GLU A 94 12.11 1.16 -5.23
CA GLU A 94 10.82 0.84 -5.85
C GLU A 94 10.42 -0.64 -5.78
N SER A 95 11.34 -1.54 -5.40
CA SER A 95 11.06 -2.97 -5.25
C SER A 95 10.97 -3.42 -3.79
N ASP A 96 11.70 -2.78 -2.87
CA ASP A 96 11.81 -3.24 -1.48
C ASP A 96 12.17 -2.09 -0.51
N GLY A 97 12.05 -2.34 0.80
CA GLY A 97 12.44 -1.38 1.84
C GLY A 97 13.95 -1.32 2.06
N ALA A 98 14.39 -0.25 2.73
CA ALA A 98 15.77 -0.05 3.18
C ALA A 98 16.17 -1.03 4.29
N THR A 99 17.41 -0.88 4.75
CA THR A 99 17.97 -1.46 5.97
C THR A 99 16.93 -1.67 7.07
N VAL A 100 17.14 -2.76 7.80
CA VAL A 100 16.33 -3.16 8.93
C VAL A 100 16.22 -2.03 9.95
N ALA A 101 14.99 -1.64 10.26
CA ALA A 101 14.66 -0.88 11.46
C ALA A 101 14.08 -1.85 12.49
N THR A 102 14.47 -1.68 13.75
CA THR A 102 13.88 -2.42 14.87
C THR A 102 12.66 -1.67 15.37
N VAL A 103 11.54 -2.38 15.46
CA VAL A 103 10.31 -1.83 16.02
C VAL A 103 10.52 -1.48 17.48
N ALA A 104 10.38 -0.19 17.81
CA ALA A 104 10.56 0.37 19.13
C ALA A 104 9.22 0.45 19.86
N GLY A 105 9.19 0.08 21.14
CA GLY A 105 7.95 0.04 21.93
C GLY A 105 7.52 1.38 22.51
N ALA A 106 8.46 2.29 22.79
CA ALA A 106 8.14 3.57 23.41
C ALA A 106 7.33 4.45 22.44
N GLY A 107 6.05 4.69 22.78
CA GLY A 107 5.16 5.59 22.02
C GLY A 107 4.37 4.94 20.88
N CYS A 108 4.41 3.61 20.74
CA CYS A 108 3.61 2.93 19.74
C CYS A 108 2.15 2.76 20.20
N ALA A 109 1.27 3.70 19.82
CA ALA A 109 -0.12 3.75 20.26
C ALA A 109 -0.97 2.52 19.88
N THR A 110 -0.51 1.73 18.91
CA THR A 110 -1.19 0.53 18.41
C THR A 110 -0.71 -0.75 19.07
N TRP A 111 0.11 -0.67 20.11
CA TRP A 111 0.56 -1.82 20.89
C TRP A 111 -0.49 -2.26 21.91
N ASP A 112 -0.87 -3.53 21.89
CA ASP A 112 -1.91 -4.12 22.75
C ASP A 112 -1.39 -4.94 23.93
N GLY A 113 -0.07 -4.90 24.19
CA GLY A 113 0.60 -5.76 25.18
C GLY A 113 1.38 -6.91 24.53
N ALA A 114 0.99 -7.36 23.34
CA ALA A 114 1.63 -8.47 22.63
C ALA A 114 2.03 -8.12 21.20
N HIS A 115 1.24 -7.30 20.51
CA HIS A 115 1.43 -6.98 19.10
C HIS A 115 1.18 -5.52 18.81
N ILE A 116 1.78 -5.04 17.72
CA ILE A 116 1.45 -3.77 17.09
C ILE A 116 0.46 -4.05 15.96
N ARG A 117 -0.65 -3.31 15.97
CA ARG A 117 -1.60 -3.32 14.85
C ARG A 117 -1.01 -2.59 13.65
N GLY A 118 -0.83 -3.33 12.55
CA GLY A 118 -0.54 -2.77 11.23
C GLY A 118 -1.83 -2.51 10.45
N TYR A 119 -1.72 -1.75 9.36
CA TYR A 119 -2.84 -1.37 8.50
C TYR A 119 -2.47 -1.57 7.04
N GLY A 120 -3.36 -2.15 6.24
CA GLY A 120 -3.14 -2.24 4.80
C GLY A 120 -3.18 -0.87 4.12
N ASN A 121 -3.95 0.06 4.69
CA ASN A 121 -4.29 1.33 4.07
C ASN A 121 -4.25 2.47 5.08
N ILE A 122 -3.77 3.64 4.65
CA ILE A 122 -3.81 4.89 5.43
C ILE A 122 -4.18 6.12 4.60
N ARG A 123 -4.41 5.98 3.29
CA ARG A 123 -4.53 7.11 2.34
C ARG A 123 -3.37 8.10 2.50
N PRO A 124 -2.14 7.69 2.18
CA PRO A 124 -0.91 8.45 2.51
C PRO A 124 -0.80 9.84 1.85
N TRP A 125 -1.72 10.18 0.95
CA TRP A 125 -1.85 11.49 0.30
C TRP A 125 -2.76 12.47 1.04
N GLU A 126 -3.59 12.00 1.97
CA GLU A 126 -4.41 12.84 2.85
C GLU A 126 -3.59 13.35 4.03
N VAL A 127 -3.94 14.55 4.53
CA VAL A 127 -3.34 15.15 5.72
C VAL A 127 -4.48 15.66 6.61
N PRO A 128 -4.76 15.01 7.75
CA PRO A 128 -4.12 13.80 8.27
C PRO A 128 -4.49 12.53 7.48
N ALA A 129 -3.59 11.55 7.46
CA ALA A 129 -3.81 10.24 6.87
C ALA A 129 -4.75 9.39 7.74
N GLY A 130 -5.75 8.77 7.13
CA GLY A 130 -6.76 7.96 7.82
C GLY A 130 -6.53 6.47 7.66
N ALA A 131 -6.08 5.80 8.72
CA ALA A 131 -5.88 4.36 8.75
C ALA A 131 -7.16 3.54 8.56
N SER A 132 -7.04 2.46 7.79
CA SER A 132 -8.11 1.51 7.52
C SER A 132 -7.51 0.12 7.23
N ALA A 133 -8.38 -0.88 7.09
CA ALA A 133 -7.98 -2.28 6.89
C ALA A 133 -6.95 -2.76 7.93
N PRO A 134 -7.33 -2.79 9.24
CA PRO A 134 -6.43 -3.26 10.27
C PRO A 134 -6.03 -4.72 10.01
N LEU A 135 -4.73 -4.99 10.11
CA LEU A 135 -4.20 -6.33 10.07
C LEU A 135 -4.21 -6.91 11.49
N ASN A 136 -4.70 -8.13 11.63
CA ASN A 136 -4.54 -8.89 12.87
C ASN A 136 -3.05 -9.21 13.03
N GLY A 137 -2.41 -8.49 13.95
CA GLY A 137 -0.96 -8.28 13.95
C GLY A 137 -0.12 -9.54 14.18
N GLN A 138 1.09 -9.52 13.61
CA GLN A 138 2.22 -10.38 13.97
C GLN A 138 3.51 -9.54 14.17
N ILE A 139 3.37 -8.24 14.46
CA ILE A 139 4.51 -7.34 14.64
C ILE A 139 4.82 -7.25 16.13
N ALA A 140 5.87 -7.95 16.56
CA ALA A 140 6.34 -7.89 17.93
C ALA A 140 7.26 -6.69 18.15
N LEU A 141 7.33 -6.19 19.39
CA LEU A 141 8.41 -5.28 19.79
C LEU A 141 9.77 -5.97 19.60
N GLY A 142 10.77 -5.22 19.14
CA GLY A 142 12.07 -5.78 18.80
C GLY A 142 12.11 -6.53 17.46
N GLN A 143 10.97 -6.69 16.77
CA GLN A 143 10.97 -7.25 15.43
C GLN A 143 11.72 -6.32 14.46
N THR A 144 12.53 -6.96 13.64
CA THR A 144 13.22 -6.37 12.49
C THR A 144 12.25 -6.25 11.30
N VAL A 145 12.09 -5.03 10.77
CA VAL A 145 11.27 -4.73 9.59
C VAL A 145 12.08 -3.93 8.57
N ARG A 146 11.73 -3.99 7.28
CA ARG A 146 12.31 -3.09 6.28
C ARG A 146 11.38 -1.90 6.12
N TRP A 147 11.85 -0.68 6.33
CA TRP A 147 11.02 0.52 6.15
C TRP A 147 11.15 1.05 4.73
N ARG A 148 10.11 1.73 4.23
CA ARG A 148 10.07 2.18 2.85
C ARG A 148 9.87 3.66 2.64
N TYR A 149 8.88 4.23 3.28
CA TYR A 149 8.69 5.67 3.29
C TYR A 149 7.82 6.07 4.46
N VAL A 150 7.94 7.33 4.86
CA VAL A 150 7.03 7.97 5.81
C VAL A 150 5.93 8.69 5.04
N SER A 151 4.68 8.56 5.47
CA SER A 151 3.51 9.20 4.86
C SER A 151 3.68 10.72 4.76
N ARG A 152 2.85 11.36 3.92
CA ARG A 152 2.92 12.81 3.69
C ARG A 152 2.75 13.64 4.96
N ASP A 153 1.89 13.21 5.87
CA ASP A 153 1.66 13.86 7.17
C ASP A 153 2.76 13.57 8.20
N GLY A 154 3.63 12.58 7.96
CA GLY A 154 4.69 12.19 8.89
C GLY A 154 4.29 11.14 9.93
N ASP A 155 3.01 10.80 10.03
CA ASP A 155 2.47 10.04 11.17
C ASP A 155 2.52 8.52 10.98
N TRP A 156 2.79 8.05 9.76
CA TRP A 156 2.80 6.64 9.41
C TRP A 156 4.05 6.26 8.62
N VAL A 157 4.43 5.00 8.73
CA VAL A 157 5.54 4.44 7.97
C VAL A 157 5.11 3.16 7.28
N MET A 158 5.34 3.08 5.97
CA MET A 158 5.20 1.83 5.21
C MET A 158 6.38 0.93 5.56
N ILE A 159 6.08 -0.28 6.00
CA ILE A 159 7.08 -1.30 6.31
C ILE A 159 6.80 -2.59 5.55
N ARG A 160 7.86 -3.39 5.41
CA ARG A 160 7.80 -4.75 4.92
C ARG A 160 8.20 -5.73 6.02
N ASP A 161 7.38 -6.74 6.20
CA ASP A 161 7.75 -7.95 6.93
C ASP A 161 8.67 -8.83 6.06
N PRO A 162 9.95 -9.03 6.42
CA PRO A 162 10.84 -9.89 5.64
C PRO A 162 10.39 -11.36 5.63
N ARG A 163 9.52 -11.78 6.56
CA ARG A 163 9.01 -13.16 6.65
C ARG A 163 7.94 -13.47 5.60
N ALA A 164 7.30 -12.46 5.01
CA ALA A 164 6.23 -12.63 4.03
C ALA A 164 6.71 -13.19 2.66
N GLY A 165 8.02 -13.38 2.48
CA GLY A 165 8.61 -13.94 1.26
C GLY A 165 8.54 -12.96 0.10
N SER A 166 7.44 -12.98 -0.67
CA SER A 166 7.29 -12.19 -1.90
C SER A 166 7.03 -10.69 -1.65
N THR A 167 7.52 -9.84 -2.55
CA THR A 167 7.22 -8.39 -2.60
C THR A 167 6.13 -8.03 -3.61
N ASP A 168 5.63 -9.01 -4.36
CA ASP A 168 4.70 -8.80 -5.47
C ASP A 168 3.25 -8.66 -5.03
N GLY A 169 2.94 -8.97 -3.77
CA GLY A 169 1.58 -8.84 -3.23
C GLY A 169 0.69 -10.04 -3.50
N THR A 170 1.27 -11.24 -3.59
CA THR A 170 0.58 -12.52 -3.66
C THR A 170 1.03 -13.39 -2.48
N GLY A 171 0.12 -14.12 -1.83
CA GLY A 171 0.41 -14.91 -0.63
C GLY A 171 0.25 -14.10 0.66
N LEU A 172 1.17 -14.18 1.63
CA LEU A 172 1.10 -13.42 2.89
C LEU A 172 1.32 -11.93 2.68
N GLN A 173 0.46 -11.06 3.24
CA GLN A 173 0.59 -9.60 3.10
C GLN A 173 1.85 -9.11 3.81
N GLY A 174 2.90 -8.87 3.03
CA GLY A 174 4.19 -8.42 3.53
C GLY A 174 4.32 -6.90 3.68
N TRP A 175 3.42 -6.12 3.09
CA TRP A 175 3.47 -4.65 3.09
C TRP A 175 2.29 -4.07 3.87
N TYR A 176 2.59 -3.18 4.80
CA TYR A 176 1.59 -2.52 5.63
C TYR A 176 2.18 -1.30 6.34
N PHE A 177 1.28 -0.45 6.84
CA PHE A 177 1.60 0.73 7.59
C PHE A 177 1.54 0.47 9.09
N ILE A 178 2.44 1.13 9.83
CA ILE A 178 2.36 1.26 11.29
C ILE A 178 2.54 2.74 11.64
N PRO A 179 2.12 3.19 12.84
CA PRO A 179 2.42 4.54 13.30
C PRO A 179 3.94 4.80 13.27
N ARG A 180 4.34 5.99 12.86
CA ARG A 180 5.75 6.40 12.78
C ARG A 180 6.45 6.30 14.13
N SER A 181 5.73 6.54 15.21
CA SER A 181 6.22 6.43 16.59
C SER A 181 6.62 5.01 17.00
N CYS A 182 6.23 3.98 16.23
CA CYS A 182 6.63 2.59 16.46
C CYS A 182 8.03 2.26 15.91
N LEU A 183 8.70 3.21 15.24
CA LEU A 183 10.09 3.10 14.80
C LEU A 183 10.96 4.19 15.45
N PRO A 184 12.29 4.00 15.55
CA PRO A 184 13.21 5.00 16.06
C PRO A 184 13.06 6.37 15.36
N ALA A 185 13.29 7.46 16.08
CA ALA A 185 13.18 8.82 15.53
C ALA A 185 14.09 9.05 14.32
N ASN A 186 15.29 8.44 14.33
CA ASN A 186 16.20 8.42 13.19
C ASN A 186 16.10 7.07 12.51
N LEU A 187 15.64 7.08 11.26
CA LEU A 187 15.68 5.89 10.40
C LEU A 187 17.03 5.87 9.67
N PRO A 188 17.66 4.67 9.55
CA PRO A 188 18.93 4.51 8.86
C PRO A 188 18.82 4.69 7.35
#